data_AF-A0A357F0W5-F1
#
_entry.id   AF-A0A357F0W5-F1
#
_cell.length_a   1.000
_cell.length_b   1.000
_cell.length_c   1.000
_cell.angle_alpha   90.00
_cell.angle_beta   90.00
_cell.angle_gamma   90.00
#
_symmetry.space_group_name_H-M   'P 1'
#
loop_
_entity.id
_entity.type
_entity.pdbx_description
1 polymer ?
#
loop_
_entity_poly.entity_id
_entity_poly.type
_entity_poly.pdbx_seq_one_letter_code
_entity_poly.pdbx_strand_id
1 'polypeptide(L)'
;AGPGNWEAETRGSTVTIISSDMPFRSQSLQRIHEQLRHELFHLWIPNGLRLQGKYDWFYEGFTLYMSLKAGVMTNQIRFADFLDTLSRAKNIASRSTQGISLIAESKNQLSGSETHLYARGMAAAFLADVRLMAASGGKKSIENVYRRLFETYRLPGPETDGSEAVLEIMRTNAELIPVIEKYISGADQIEWRQDLITAGIEEMGENGRSLLRETAKPAGLQKTILNKLGYNNWRKLSPIKK
;
A
#
# COMPACT_ATOMS: atom_id res chain seq x y z
N ALA A 1 -7.20 -24.87 13.61
CA ALA A 1 -7.07 -23.40 13.70
C ALA A 1 -7.76 -22.93 14.98
N GLY A 2 -7.08 -22.15 15.82
CA GLY A 2 -7.71 -21.47 16.95
C GLY A 2 -8.59 -20.30 16.47
N PRO A 3 -9.46 -19.72 17.32
CA PRO A 3 -10.29 -18.59 16.94
C PRO A 3 -9.42 -17.41 16.47
N GLY A 4 -9.80 -16.80 15.34
CA GLY A 4 -9.06 -15.70 14.73
C GLY A 4 -7.80 -16.09 13.93
N ASN A 5 -7.61 -17.36 13.60
CA ASN A 5 -6.62 -17.78 12.60
C ASN A 5 -7.19 -17.67 11.17
N TRP A 6 -6.32 -17.38 10.21
CA TRP A 6 -6.64 -17.32 8.79
C TRP A 6 -5.38 -17.55 7.96
N GLU A 7 -5.58 -17.96 6.72
CA GLU A 7 -4.58 -18.07 5.66
C GLU A 7 -5.25 -17.67 4.35
N ALA A 8 -4.54 -16.94 3.49
CA ALA A 8 -5.00 -16.65 2.15
C ALA A 8 -3.82 -16.74 1.17
N GLU A 9 -4.14 -17.13 -0.06
CA GLU A 9 -3.15 -17.23 -1.12
C GLU A 9 -3.83 -17.10 -2.48
N THR A 10 -3.11 -16.48 -3.42
CA THR A 10 -3.49 -16.42 -4.82
C THR A 10 -2.47 -17.14 -5.69
N ARG A 11 -2.87 -18.25 -6.32
CA ARG A 11 -2.04 -19.01 -7.29
C ARG A 11 -2.65 -18.92 -8.69
N GLY A 12 -1.97 -18.22 -9.59
CA GLY A 12 -2.47 -17.98 -10.95
C GLY A 12 -3.82 -17.26 -10.94
N SER A 13 -4.87 -17.91 -11.41
CA SER A 13 -6.24 -17.39 -11.42
C SER A 13 -7.10 -17.84 -10.22
N THR A 14 -6.51 -18.54 -9.25
CA THR A 14 -7.24 -19.11 -8.11
C THR A 14 -6.91 -18.34 -6.83
N VAL A 15 -7.95 -17.86 -6.15
CA VAL A 15 -7.87 -17.25 -4.80
C VAL A 15 -8.41 -18.25 -3.79
N THR A 16 -7.61 -18.56 -2.77
CA THR A 16 -8.02 -19.40 -1.63
C THR A 16 -7.98 -18.56 -0.36
N ILE A 17 -9.05 -18.62 0.43
CA ILE A 17 -9.12 -17.97 1.75
C ILE A 17 -9.66 -19.01 2.72
N ILE A 18 -8.89 -19.29 3.77
CA ILE A 18 -9.29 -20.12 4.91
C ILE A 18 -9.33 -19.18 6.11
N SER A 19 -10.48 -19.07 6.76
CA SER A 19 -10.66 -18.19 7.90
C SER A 19 -11.49 -18.87 8.98
N SER A 20 -11.14 -18.62 10.24
CA SER A 20 -11.90 -19.05 11.41
C SER A 20 -12.67 -17.87 12.00
N ASP A 21 -13.73 -18.18 12.77
CA ASP A 21 -14.52 -17.16 13.44
C ASP A 21 -13.67 -16.32 14.40
N MET A 22 -14.00 -15.03 14.45
CA MET A 22 -13.52 -14.07 15.44
C MET A 22 -14.60 -13.88 16.51
N PRO A 23 -14.25 -13.39 17.72
CA PRO A 23 -15.23 -13.15 18.79
C PRO A 23 -16.41 -12.25 18.38
N PHE A 24 -16.23 -11.39 17.37
CA PHE A 24 -17.27 -10.50 16.86
C PHE A 24 -17.41 -10.62 15.34
N ARG A 25 -18.65 -10.80 14.86
CA ARG A 25 -19.00 -10.91 13.43
C ARG A 25 -18.46 -9.76 12.58
N SER A 26 -18.51 -8.53 13.11
CA SER A 26 -18.00 -7.34 12.41
C SER A 26 -16.50 -7.44 12.13
N GLN A 27 -15.73 -8.00 13.08
CA GLN A 27 -14.31 -8.21 12.91
C GLN A 27 -14.02 -9.34 11.91
N SER A 28 -14.78 -10.45 11.94
CA SER A 28 -14.67 -11.50 10.92
C SER A 28 -14.90 -10.93 9.52
N LEU A 29 -15.96 -10.14 9.34
CA LEU A 29 -16.31 -9.56 8.04
C LEU A 29 -15.24 -8.57 7.55
N GLN A 30 -14.77 -7.67 8.42
CA GLN A 30 -13.73 -6.70 8.07
C GLN A 30 -12.45 -7.41 7.62
N ARG A 31 -12.06 -8.45 8.35
CA ARG A 31 -10.86 -9.25 8.06
C ARG A 31 -10.96 -9.99 6.73
N ILE A 32 -12.10 -10.64 6.47
CA ILE A 32 -12.36 -11.29 5.16
C ILE A 32 -12.29 -10.27 4.03
N HIS A 33 -12.88 -9.09 4.19
CA HIS A 33 -12.81 -8.05 3.16
C HIS A 33 -11.37 -7.56 2.91
N GLU A 34 -10.56 -7.40 3.96
CA GLU A 34 -9.15 -7.01 3.82
C GLU A 34 -8.36 -8.05 3.04
N GLN A 35 -8.47 -9.32 3.41
CA GLN A 35 -7.80 -10.44 2.75
C GLN A 35 -8.26 -10.59 1.31
N LEU A 36 -9.57 -10.63 1.10
CA LEU A 36 -10.15 -10.78 -0.23
C LEU A 36 -9.69 -9.67 -1.17
N ARG A 37 -9.66 -8.41 -0.72
CA ARG A 37 -9.14 -7.32 -1.55
C ARG A 37 -7.68 -7.53 -1.91
N HIS A 38 -6.83 -7.88 -0.94
CA HIS A 38 -5.40 -8.13 -1.16
C HIS A 38 -5.19 -9.26 -2.18
N GLU A 39 -5.82 -10.41 -1.96
CA GLU A 39 -5.71 -11.56 -2.85
C GLU A 39 -6.27 -11.29 -4.25
N LEU A 40 -7.37 -10.56 -4.36
CA LEU A 40 -7.90 -10.19 -5.68
C LEU A 40 -6.90 -9.33 -6.47
N PHE A 41 -6.14 -8.45 -5.82
CA PHE A 41 -5.10 -7.68 -6.51
C PHE A 41 -4.00 -8.58 -7.08
N HIS A 42 -3.70 -9.71 -6.45
CA HIS A 42 -2.71 -10.66 -6.96
C HIS A 42 -3.05 -11.28 -8.31
N LEU A 43 -4.33 -11.29 -8.70
CA LEU A 43 -4.76 -11.71 -10.04
C LEU A 43 -4.18 -10.80 -11.14
N TRP A 44 -4.02 -9.50 -10.87
CA TRP A 44 -3.39 -8.58 -11.81
C TRP A 44 -1.88 -8.48 -11.60
N ILE A 45 -1.43 -8.40 -10.35
CA ILE A 45 0.00 -8.32 -9.99
C ILE A 45 0.27 -9.20 -8.77
N PRO A 46 1.05 -10.29 -8.88
CA PRO A 46 1.97 -10.55 -9.97
C PRO A 46 1.38 -11.37 -11.13
N ASN A 47 0.24 -12.06 -10.94
CA ASN A 47 -0.15 -13.17 -11.81
C ASN A 47 -0.56 -12.77 -13.23
N GLY A 48 -0.94 -11.51 -13.44
CA GLY A 48 -1.28 -10.97 -14.76
C GLY A 48 -0.08 -10.49 -15.59
N LEU A 49 1.12 -10.49 -15.00
CA LEU A 49 2.33 -9.94 -15.61
C LEU A 49 3.32 -11.04 -16.01
N ARG A 50 4.08 -10.81 -17.08
CA ARG A 50 5.24 -11.63 -17.46
C ARG A 50 6.51 -11.14 -16.76
N LEU A 51 6.45 -11.05 -15.43
CA LEU A 51 7.59 -10.68 -14.59
C LEU A 51 8.05 -11.87 -13.77
N GLN A 52 9.34 -11.91 -13.47
CA GLN A 52 9.96 -12.96 -12.66
C GLN A 52 10.86 -12.38 -11.57
N GLY A 53 11.43 -13.26 -10.74
CA GLY A 53 12.30 -12.86 -9.64
C GLY A 53 11.52 -12.47 -8.39
N LYS A 54 12.26 -12.07 -7.34
CA LYS A 54 11.68 -11.68 -6.05
C LYS A 54 11.52 -10.17 -6.00
N TYR A 55 10.28 -9.71 -6.14
CA TYR A 55 9.87 -8.30 -6.10
C TYR A 55 8.68 -8.09 -5.17
N ASP A 56 8.61 -8.90 -4.11
CA ASP A 56 7.53 -8.96 -3.12
C ASP A 56 7.40 -7.63 -2.37
N TRP A 57 8.49 -6.87 -2.24
CA TRP A 57 8.42 -5.49 -1.74
C TRP A 57 7.36 -4.64 -2.47
N PHE A 58 7.16 -4.91 -3.77
CA PHE A 58 6.12 -4.30 -4.59
C PHE A 58 4.84 -5.11 -4.53
N TYR A 59 4.84 -6.37 -4.98
CA TYR A 59 3.59 -7.09 -5.16
C TYR A 59 2.92 -7.50 -3.86
N GLU A 60 3.61 -7.49 -2.72
CA GLU A 60 3.02 -7.62 -1.39
C GLU A 60 2.81 -6.26 -0.73
N GLY A 61 3.89 -5.48 -0.59
CA GLY A 61 3.86 -4.21 0.15
C GLY A 61 3.04 -3.12 -0.52
N PHE A 62 3.29 -2.84 -1.81
CA PHE A 62 2.51 -1.85 -2.56
C PHE A 62 1.08 -2.32 -2.80
N THR A 63 0.89 -3.62 -3.00
CA THR A 63 -0.46 -4.20 -3.15
C THR A 63 -1.27 -4.06 -1.87
N LEU A 64 -0.66 -4.21 -0.70
CA LEU A 64 -1.35 -4.01 0.56
C LEU A 64 -1.80 -2.53 0.71
N TYR A 65 -0.98 -1.56 0.28
CA TYR A 65 -1.40 -0.16 0.19
C TYR A 65 -2.58 0.04 -0.78
N MET A 66 -2.52 -0.55 -1.97
CA MET A 66 -3.58 -0.47 -2.97
C MET A 66 -4.89 -1.11 -2.48
N SER A 67 -4.83 -2.26 -1.81
CA SER A 67 -5.97 -2.92 -1.16
C SER A 67 -6.62 -2.02 -0.11
N LEU A 68 -5.80 -1.35 0.71
CA LEU A 68 -6.27 -0.43 1.73
C LEU A 68 -6.96 0.81 1.10
N LYS A 69 -6.31 1.42 0.11
CA LYS A 69 -6.86 2.57 -0.63
C LYS A 69 -8.18 2.21 -1.33
N ALA A 70 -8.24 1.06 -2.00
CA ALA A 70 -9.46 0.55 -2.61
C ALA A 70 -10.59 0.35 -1.59
N GLY A 71 -10.27 -0.13 -0.39
CA GLY A 71 -11.22 -0.26 0.71
C GLY A 71 -11.88 1.07 1.11
N VAL A 72 -11.09 2.15 1.23
CA VAL A 72 -11.64 3.49 1.54
C VAL A 72 -12.47 4.00 0.37
N MET A 73 -11.95 3.85 -0.85
CA MET A 73 -12.61 4.37 -2.06
C MET A 73 -13.94 3.68 -2.36
N THR A 74 -14.12 2.45 -1.89
CA THR A 74 -15.38 1.70 -1.97
C THR A 74 -16.25 1.83 -0.71
N ASN A 75 -15.84 2.66 0.26
CA ASN A 75 -16.50 2.84 1.56
C ASN A 75 -16.61 1.54 2.39
N GLN A 76 -15.74 0.56 2.15
CA GLN A 76 -15.65 -0.66 2.95
C GLN A 76 -14.89 -0.44 4.26
N ILE A 77 -13.99 0.54 4.30
CA ILE A 77 -13.33 1.01 5.53
C ILE A 77 -13.42 2.54 5.62
N ARG A 78 -13.37 3.09 6.84
CA ARG A 78 -13.38 4.55 7.02
C ARG A 78 -11.97 5.10 6.77
N PHE A 79 -11.91 6.39 6.43
CA PHE A 79 -10.62 7.07 6.25
C PHE A 79 -9.75 7.06 7.51
N ALA A 80 -10.35 7.14 8.71
CA ALA A 80 -9.63 7.00 9.97
C ALA A 80 -8.97 5.61 10.11
N ASP A 81 -9.67 4.53 9.71
CA ASP A 81 -9.14 3.16 9.78
C ASP A 81 -7.98 2.96 8.76
N PHE A 82 -8.02 3.68 7.63
CA PHE A 82 -6.90 3.76 6.68
C PHE A 82 -5.68 4.44 7.31
N LEU A 83 -5.85 5.60 7.96
CA LEU A 83 -4.75 6.28 8.65
C LEU A 83 -4.22 5.47 9.83
N ASP A 84 -5.07 4.77 10.59
CA ASP A 84 -4.65 3.89 11.67
C ASP A 84 -3.80 2.73 11.13
N THR A 85 -4.13 2.19 9.96
CA THR A 85 -3.34 1.14 9.32
C THR A 85 -1.97 1.66 8.86
N LEU A 86 -1.92 2.84 8.24
CA LEU A 86 -0.66 3.49 7.90
C LEU A 86 0.18 3.81 9.15
N SER A 87 -0.47 4.20 10.26
CA SER A 87 0.19 4.42 11.55
C SER A 87 0.88 3.14 12.04
N ARG A 88 0.20 1.99 11.97
CA ARG A 88 0.79 0.70 12.33
C ARG A 88 1.97 0.34 11.42
N ALA A 89 1.81 0.51 10.10
CA ALA A 89 2.88 0.25 9.13
C ALA A 89 4.12 1.12 9.42
N LYS A 90 3.94 2.42 9.69
CA LYS A 90 5.02 3.32 10.11
C LYS A 90 5.72 2.86 11.39
N ASN A 91 4.96 2.48 12.40
CA ASN A 91 5.50 2.01 13.68
C ASN A 91 6.26 0.68 13.56
N ILE A 92 5.88 -0.19 12.62
CA ILE A 92 6.60 -1.44 12.32
C ILE A 92 7.86 -1.12 11.50
N ALA A 93 7.75 -0.27 10.48
CA ALA A 93 8.86 0.13 9.62
C ALA A 93 9.98 0.85 10.40
N SER A 94 9.64 1.67 11.40
CA SER A 94 10.63 2.34 12.25
C SER A 94 11.42 1.39 13.16
N ARG A 95 10.94 0.15 13.34
CA ARG A 95 11.60 -0.92 14.12
C ARG A 95 12.36 -1.92 13.24
N SER A 96 12.29 -1.76 11.91
CA SER A 96 12.98 -2.66 10.99
C SER A 96 14.49 -2.51 11.09
N THR A 97 15.21 -3.57 10.74
CA THR A 97 16.68 -3.61 10.76
C THR A 97 17.23 -2.54 9.84
N GLN A 98 17.91 -1.54 10.42
CA GLN A 98 18.66 -0.55 9.66
C GLN A 98 19.70 -1.25 8.77
N GLY A 99 19.88 -0.77 7.54
CA GLY A 99 20.96 -1.23 6.66
C GLY A 99 20.59 -2.29 5.61
N ILE A 100 19.32 -2.71 5.51
CA ILE A 100 18.85 -3.60 4.42
C ILE A 100 17.79 -2.87 3.56
N SER A 101 17.96 -2.87 2.24
CA SER A 101 16.99 -2.31 1.30
C SER A 101 15.78 -3.22 1.09
N LEU A 102 14.66 -2.69 0.60
CA LEU A 102 13.46 -3.48 0.28
C LEU A 102 13.75 -4.57 -0.76
N ILE A 103 14.57 -4.26 -1.77
CA ILE A 103 14.98 -5.23 -2.80
C ILE A 103 15.80 -6.36 -2.18
N ALA A 104 16.75 -6.03 -1.30
CA ALA A 104 17.56 -7.04 -0.63
C ALA A 104 16.73 -7.89 0.35
N GLU A 105 15.80 -7.27 1.08
CA GLU A 105 14.90 -7.95 2.02
C GLU A 105 13.98 -8.94 1.29
N SER A 106 13.41 -8.55 0.13
CA SER A 106 12.62 -9.46 -0.71
C SER A 106 13.43 -10.65 -1.22
N LYS A 107 14.72 -10.47 -1.53
CA LYS A 107 15.59 -11.58 -1.95
C LYS A 107 15.85 -12.58 -0.83
N ASN A 108 16.04 -12.07 0.38
CA ASN A 108 16.60 -12.82 1.50
C ASN A 108 15.59 -13.60 2.35
N GLN A 109 14.27 -13.45 2.15
CA GLN A 109 13.15 -14.16 2.85
C GLN A 109 13.60 -15.11 3.98
N LEU A 110 14.05 -14.51 5.09
CA LEU A 110 14.29 -15.24 6.33
C LEU A 110 12.93 -15.35 7.02
N SER A 111 12.56 -16.55 7.48
CA SER A 111 11.30 -16.79 8.19
C SER A 111 11.12 -15.77 9.33
N GLY A 112 10.11 -14.91 9.24
CA GLY A 112 9.80 -13.87 10.22
C GLY A 112 9.98 -12.41 9.77
N SER A 113 10.58 -12.14 8.59
CA SER A 113 10.74 -10.76 8.08
C SER A 113 9.56 -10.22 7.26
N GLU A 114 8.57 -11.06 6.94
CA GLU A 114 7.44 -10.69 6.06
C GLU A 114 6.68 -9.47 6.60
N THR A 115 6.33 -9.44 7.88
CA THR A 115 5.62 -8.29 8.46
C THR A 115 6.36 -6.96 8.27
N HIS A 116 7.70 -6.96 8.32
CA HIS A 116 8.50 -5.77 8.08
C HIS A 116 8.54 -5.38 6.60
N LEU A 117 8.72 -6.36 5.70
CA LEU A 117 8.72 -6.14 4.26
C LEU A 117 7.40 -5.52 3.78
N TYR A 118 6.26 -6.06 4.24
CA TYR A 118 4.93 -5.54 3.90
C TYR A 118 4.73 -4.12 4.46
N ALA A 119 5.11 -3.88 5.72
CA ALA A 119 4.96 -2.57 6.35
C ALA A 119 5.82 -1.50 5.68
N ARG A 120 7.09 -1.81 5.37
CA ARG A 120 8.01 -0.91 4.66
C ARG A 120 7.57 -0.69 3.21
N GLY A 121 7.13 -1.73 2.52
CA GLY A 121 6.61 -1.63 1.16
C GLY A 121 5.33 -0.77 1.09
N MET A 122 4.38 -0.98 2.00
CA MET A 122 3.18 -0.13 2.12
C MET A 122 3.55 1.33 2.40
N ALA A 123 4.50 1.56 3.31
CA ALA A 123 4.99 2.89 3.62
C ALA A 123 5.60 3.57 2.38
N ALA A 124 6.49 2.89 1.66
CA ALA A 124 7.08 3.41 0.43
C ALA A 124 6.01 3.69 -0.64
N ALA A 125 5.00 2.83 -0.76
CA ALA A 125 3.88 3.01 -1.68
C ALA A 125 3.06 4.26 -1.37
N PHE A 126 2.76 4.50 -0.09
CA PHE A 126 2.05 5.69 0.36
C PHE A 126 2.85 6.97 0.03
N LEU A 127 4.16 7.00 0.33
CA LEU A 127 5.01 8.15 0.00
C LEU A 127 5.09 8.39 -1.51
N ALA A 128 5.23 7.32 -2.29
CA ALA A 128 5.21 7.41 -3.75
C ALA A 128 3.89 7.99 -4.26
N ASP A 129 2.75 7.54 -3.71
CA ASP A 129 1.43 8.03 -4.12
C ASP A 129 1.27 9.53 -3.80
N VAL A 130 1.65 9.94 -2.58
CA VAL A 130 1.63 11.35 -2.18
C VAL A 130 2.49 12.21 -3.09
N ARG A 131 3.71 11.77 -3.44
CA ARG A 131 4.61 12.54 -4.31
C ARG A 131 4.09 12.67 -5.72
N LEU A 132 3.56 11.59 -6.30
CA LEU A 132 2.92 11.64 -7.63
C LEU A 132 1.73 12.60 -7.61
N MET A 133 0.88 12.53 -6.59
CA MET A 133 -0.26 13.44 -6.47
C MET A 133 0.20 14.88 -6.27
N ALA A 134 1.23 15.13 -5.46
CA ALA A 134 1.75 16.47 -5.23
C ALA A 134 2.34 17.09 -6.50
N ALA A 135 3.21 16.36 -7.20
CA ALA A 135 3.88 16.81 -8.42
C ALA A 135 2.90 17.04 -9.58
N SER A 136 1.78 16.32 -9.61
CA SER A 136 0.81 16.39 -10.71
C SER A 136 -0.47 17.17 -10.39
N GLY A 137 -0.57 17.77 -9.20
CA GLY A 137 -1.81 18.41 -8.73
C GLY A 137 -2.99 17.44 -8.58
N GLY A 138 -2.70 16.17 -8.24
CA GLY A 138 -3.68 15.10 -8.01
C GLY A 138 -4.12 14.36 -9.28
N LYS A 139 -3.47 14.60 -10.43
CA LYS A 139 -3.80 13.95 -11.71
C LYS A 139 -3.18 12.56 -11.85
N LYS A 140 -2.00 12.35 -11.26
CA LYS A 140 -1.30 11.07 -11.18
C LYS A 140 -1.34 10.55 -9.74
N SER A 141 -1.33 9.23 -9.61
CA SER A 141 -1.25 8.49 -8.35
C SER A 141 -0.47 7.19 -8.61
N ILE A 142 -0.18 6.41 -7.58
CA ILE A 142 0.51 5.12 -7.75
C ILE A 142 -0.27 4.14 -8.66
N GLU A 143 -1.59 4.33 -8.82
CA GLU A 143 -2.40 3.60 -9.80
C GLU A 143 -1.90 3.77 -11.23
N ASN A 144 -1.26 4.91 -11.55
CA ASN A 144 -0.64 5.12 -12.85
C ASN A 144 0.56 4.21 -13.07
N VAL A 145 1.33 3.89 -12.02
CA VAL A 145 2.44 2.92 -12.08
C VAL A 145 1.89 1.52 -12.33
N TYR A 146 0.85 1.11 -11.59
CA TYR A 146 0.18 -0.18 -11.79
C TYR A 146 -0.37 -0.32 -13.22
N ARG A 147 -1.07 0.71 -13.71
CA ARG A 147 -1.61 0.71 -15.08
C ARG A 147 -0.50 0.55 -16.11
N ARG A 148 0.59 1.31 -15.97
CA ARG A 148 1.70 1.26 -16.91
C ARG A 148 2.42 -0.09 -16.87
N LEU A 149 2.61 -0.69 -15.70
CA LEU A 149 3.16 -2.03 -15.56
C LEU A 149 2.32 -3.06 -16.31
N PHE A 150 1.00 -2.99 -16.15
CA PHE A 150 0.09 -3.90 -16.86
C PHE A 150 0.08 -3.65 -18.38
N GLU A 151 0.09 -2.40 -18.82
CA GLU A 151 0.18 -2.08 -20.26
C GLU A 151 1.48 -2.58 -20.90
N THR A 152 2.59 -2.53 -20.17
CA THR A 152 3.93 -2.86 -20.69
C THR A 152 4.28 -4.34 -20.56
N TYR A 153 3.94 -5.00 -19.45
CA TYR A 153 4.41 -6.35 -19.11
C TYR A 153 3.28 -7.37 -18.93
N ARG A 154 2.04 -7.11 -19.39
CA ARG A 154 0.95 -8.11 -19.33
C ARG A 154 1.29 -9.40 -20.08
N LEU A 155 0.66 -10.49 -19.65
CA LEU A 155 0.66 -11.76 -20.38
C LEU A 155 -0.18 -11.71 -21.68
N PRO A 156 0.23 -12.40 -22.76
CA PRO A 156 1.57 -12.96 -22.97
C PRO A 156 2.60 -11.88 -23.33
N GLY A 157 3.85 -12.08 -22.95
CA GLY A 157 4.94 -11.13 -23.21
C GLY A 157 6.34 -11.75 -23.01
N PRO A 158 7.43 -11.01 -23.29
CA PRO A 158 8.78 -11.41 -22.92
C PRO A 158 8.95 -11.37 -21.40
N GLU A 159 9.73 -12.31 -20.88
CA GLU A 159 10.02 -12.39 -19.44
C GLU A 159 11.03 -11.30 -19.04
N THR A 160 10.75 -10.60 -17.94
CA THR A 160 11.61 -9.51 -17.44
C THR A 160 11.74 -9.63 -15.91
N ASP A 161 12.87 -9.21 -15.34
CA ASP A 161 13.01 -9.11 -13.89
C ASP A 161 12.00 -8.10 -13.33
N GLY A 162 11.23 -8.52 -12.33
CA GLY A 162 10.13 -7.73 -11.80
C GLY A 162 10.59 -6.50 -11.02
N SER A 163 11.72 -6.57 -10.31
CA SER A 163 12.25 -5.39 -9.63
C SER A 163 12.77 -4.38 -10.65
N GLU A 164 13.50 -4.82 -11.67
CA GLU A 164 13.98 -3.95 -12.74
C GLU A 164 12.82 -3.28 -13.49
N ALA A 165 11.81 -4.05 -13.90
CA ALA A 165 10.62 -3.53 -14.59
C ALA A 165 9.84 -2.50 -13.76
N VAL A 166 9.59 -2.77 -12.48
CA VAL A 166 8.89 -1.83 -11.59
C VAL A 166 9.71 -0.55 -11.43
N LEU A 167 11.02 -0.66 -11.19
CA LEU A 167 11.88 0.50 -11.03
C LEU A 167 12.00 1.32 -12.31
N GLU A 168 12.06 0.68 -13.47
CA GLU A 168 12.05 1.35 -14.78
C GLU A 168 10.80 2.22 -14.93
N ILE A 169 9.61 1.66 -14.68
CA ILE A 169 8.36 2.43 -14.74
C ILE A 169 8.34 3.55 -13.69
N MET A 170 8.76 3.28 -12.45
CA MET A 170 8.76 4.30 -11.39
C MET A 170 9.71 5.47 -11.73
N ARG A 171 10.89 5.19 -12.29
CA ARG A 171 11.89 6.21 -12.68
C ARG A 171 11.42 7.15 -13.78
N THR A 172 10.38 6.80 -14.54
CA THR A 172 9.74 7.74 -15.49
C THR A 172 9.10 8.95 -14.82
N ASN A 173 8.95 8.93 -13.49
CA ASN A 173 8.44 10.04 -12.68
C ASN A 173 9.56 10.53 -11.76
N ALA A 174 10.13 11.71 -12.07
CA ALA A 174 11.30 12.26 -11.40
C ALA A 174 11.08 12.44 -9.88
N GLU A 175 9.85 12.72 -9.45
CA GLU A 175 9.43 12.84 -8.06
C GLU A 175 9.56 11.53 -7.25
N LEU A 176 9.59 10.38 -7.93
CA LEU A 176 9.76 9.07 -7.31
C LEU A 176 11.22 8.68 -7.13
N ILE A 177 12.16 9.33 -7.83
CA ILE A 177 13.61 9.00 -7.74
C ILE A 177 14.08 8.96 -6.28
N PRO A 178 13.76 9.95 -5.40
CA PRO A 178 14.25 9.89 -4.03
C PRO A 178 13.57 8.79 -3.19
N VAL A 179 12.35 8.34 -3.55
CA VAL A 179 11.71 7.18 -2.88
C VAL A 179 12.44 5.90 -3.28
N ILE A 180 12.75 5.77 -4.58
CA ILE A 180 13.47 4.64 -5.14
C ILE A 180 14.85 4.52 -4.51
N GLU A 181 15.64 5.59 -4.56
CA GLU A 181 17.03 5.57 -4.13
C GLU A 181 17.18 5.38 -2.63
N LYS A 182 16.30 6.00 -1.81
CA LYS A 182 16.43 5.93 -0.35
C LYS A 182 15.76 4.71 0.25
N TYR A 183 14.54 4.40 -0.17
CA TYR A 183 13.67 3.48 0.57
C TYR A 183 13.48 2.13 -0.11
N ILE A 184 13.63 2.06 -1.43
CA ILE A 184 13.44 0.82 -2.20
C ILE A 184 14.78 0.13 -2.46
N SER A 185 15.68 0.83 -3.15
CA SER A 185 17.03 0.36 -3.47
C SER A 185 18.02 0.67 -2.35
N GLY A 186 17.83 1.79 -1.66
CA GLY A 186 18.59 2.17 -0.47
C GLY A 186 18.05 1.53 0.80
N ALA A 187 18.83 1.68 1.87
CA ALA A 187 18.56 1.13 3.18
C ALA A 187 18.18 2.19 4.22
N ASP A 188 17.81 3.38 3.77
CA ASP A 188 17.46 4.49 4.65
C ASP A 188 16.18 4.15 5.41
N GLN A 189 16.10 4.66 6.64
CA GLN A 189 14.84 4.66 7.37
C GLN A 189 13.83 5.56 6.65
N ILE A 190 12.57 5.11 6.60
CA ILE A 190 11.52 5.86 5.90
C ILE A 190 11.21 7.14 6.67
N GLU A 191 11.49 8.28 6.06
CA GLU A 191 11.14 9.61 6.57
C GLU A 191 9.79 10.07 6.03
N TRP A 192 8.82 10.27 6.92
CA TRP A 192 7.41 10.54 6.57
C TRP A 192 7.05 12.02 6.60
N ARG A 193 7.78 12.83 7.38
CA ARG A 193 7.31 14.15 7.84
C ARG A 193 6.88 15.07 6.70
N GLN A 194 7.70 15.20 5.67
CA GLN A 194 7.43 16.13 4.57
C GLN A 194 6.23 15.68 3.71
N ASP A 195 6.13 14.38 3.44
CA ASP A 195 5.06 13.78 2.66
C ASP A 195 3.72 13.85 3.43
N LEU A 196 3.73 13.64 4.76
CA LEU A 196 2.54 13.82 5.60
C LEU A 196 2.01 15.25 5.58
N ILE A 197 2.89 16.25 5.77
CA ILE A 197 2.52 17.67 5.68
C ILE A 197 1.92 17.98 4.30
N THR A 198 2.53 17.46 3.24
CA THR A 198 2.07 17.64 1.86
C THR A 198 0.68 17.02 1.65
N ALA A 199 0.43 15.86 2.24
CA ALA A 199 -0.85 15.17 2.17
C ALA A 199 -1.95 15.79 3.05
N GLY A 200 -1.62 16.75 3.93
CA GLY A 200 -2.57 17.27 4.92
C GLY A 200 -2.86 16.28 6.03
N ILE A 201 -1.85 15.51 6.43
CA ILE A 201 -1.90 14.52 7.51
C ILE A 201 -0.91 14.96 8.58
N GLU A 202 -1.33 14.91 9.83
CA GLU A 202 -0.55 15.18 11.02
C GLU A 202 -0.17 13.88 11.71
N GLU A 203 1.03 13.88 12.27
CA GLU A 203 1.50 12.82 13.16
C GLU A 203 1.39 13.29 14.60
N MET A 204 0.58 12.58 15.39
CA MET A 204 0.44 12.76 16.82
C MET A 204 1.23 11.65 17.53
N GLY A 205 2.04 12.03 18.52
CA GLY A 205 2.69 11.05 19.39
C GLY A 205 1.73 10.63 20.50
N GLU A 206 1.35 9.37 20.53
CA GLU A 206 0.52 8.79 21.61
C GLU A 206 1.21 7.54 22.16
N ASN A 207 1.57 7.55 23.45
CA ASN A 207 2.17 6.40 24.14
C ASN A 207 3.40 5.79 23.42
N GLY A 208 4.27 6.64 22.85
CA GLY A 208 5.46 6.20 22.12
C GLY A 208 5.16 5.57 20.74
N ARG A 209 3.95 5.75 20.21
CA ARG A 209 3.54 5.35 18.87
C ARG A 209 3.14 6.57 18.06
N SER A 210 3.45 6.53 16.77
CA SER A 210 2.95 7.49 15.80
C SER A 210 1.49 7.19 15.47
N LEU A 211 0.63 8.19 15.60
CA LEU A 211 -0.78 8.14 15.19
C LEU A 211 -1.02 9.20 14.11
N LEU A 212 -1.55 8.78 12.97
CA LEU A 212 -1.84 9.66 11.84
C LEU A 212 -3.29 10.14 11.87
N ARG A 213 -3.49 11.44 11.64
CA ARG A 213 -4.79 12.10 11.58
C ARG A 213 -4.80 13.13 10.46
N GLU A 214 -5.95 13.39 9.85
CA GLU A 214 -6.07 14.51 8.93
C GLU A 214 -5.88 15.85 9.65
N THR A 215 -5.26 16.81 8.97
CA THR A 215 -5.21 18.19 9.45
C THR A 215 -6.62 18.77 9.58
N ALA A 216 -6.89 19.53 10.64
CA ALA A 216 -8.21 20.11 10.90
C ALA A 216 -8.67 21.11 9.83
N LYS A 217 -7.74 21.80 9.17
CA LYS A 217 -8.00 22.82 8.14
C LYS A 217 -7.11 22.61 6.90
N PRO A 218 -7.33 21.53 6.13
CA PRO A 218 -6.50 21.29 4.95
C PRO A 218 -6.77 22.38 3.90
N ALA A 219 -5.75 22.83 3.18
CA ALA A 219 -5.87 23.88 2.18
C ALA A 219 -5.26 23.47 0.82
N GLY A 220 -5.81 24.02 -0.27
CA GLY A 220 -5.31 23.83 -1.64
C GLY A 220 -5.04 22.37 -1.99
N LEU A 221 -3.77 22.06 -2.27
CA LEU A 221 -3.30 20.73 -2.65
C LEU A 221 -3.60 19.64 -1.60
N GLN A 222 -3.56 19.97 -0.30
CA GLN A 222 -3.88 19.01 0.76
C GLN A 222 -5.30 18.49 0.64
N LYS A 223 -6.28 19.36 0.34
CA LYS A 223 -7.67 18.93 0.10
C LYS A 223 -7.75 17.97 -1.08
N THR A 224 -7.02 18.27 -2.16
CA THR A 224 -6.97 17.41 -3.36
C THR A 224 -6.41 16.03 -3.01
N ILE A 225 -5.28 15.97 -2.30
CA ILE A 225 -4.64 14.72 -1.91
C ILE A 225 -5.54 13.92 -0.95
N LEU A 226 -6.06 14.55 0.12
CA LEU A 226 -6.98 13.89 1.05
C LEU A 226 -8.20 13.31 0.34
N ASN A 227 -8.83 14.06 -0.56
CA ASN A 227 -9.97 13.56 -1.33
C ASN A 227 -9.61 12.36 -2.22
N LYS A 228 -8.39 12.34 -2.77
CA LYS A 228 -7.87 11.22 -3.59
C LYS A 228 -7.46 10.01 -2.76
N LEU A 229 -7.08 10.21 -1.50
CA LEU A 229 -6.87 9.15 -0.52
C LEU A 229 -8.19 8.64 0.10
N GLY A 230 -9.32 9.29 -0.21
CA GLY A 230 -10.66 8.85 0.21
C GLY A 230 -11.22 9.57 1.43
N TYR A 231 -10.64 10.70 1.84
CA TYR A 231 -11.24 11.56 2.85
C TYR A 231 -12.65 12.01 2.41
N ASN A 232 -13.62 11.93 3.32
CA ASN A 232 -15.04 12.20 3.06
C ASN A 232 -15.67 11.39 1.91
N ASN A 233 -15.09 10.25 1.51
CA ASN A 233 -15.62 9.45 0.41
C ASN A 233 -17.05 8.94 0.68
N TRP A 234 -17.41 8.75 1.95
CA TRP A 234 -18.76 8.37 2.38
C TRP A 234 -19.84 9.36 1.96
N ARG A 235 -19.49 10.65 1.75
CA ARG A 235 -20.45 11.67 1.28
C ARG A 235 -20.91 11.45 -0.16
N LYS A 236 -20.20 10.60 -0.92
CA LYS A 236 -20.59 10.20 -2.27
C LYS A 236 -21.61 9.06 -2.28
N LEU A 237 -21.87 8.44 -1.14
CA LEU A 237 -22.97 7.50 -1.00
C LEU A 237 -24.27 8.31 -1.05
N SER A 238 -24.99 8.24 -2.17
CA SER A 238 -26.35 8.76 -2.22
C SER A 238 -27.16 8.14 -1.07
N PRO A 239 -28.07 8.89 -0.42
CA PRO A 239 -29.03 8.28 0.47
C PRO A 239 -29.77 7.21 -0.32
N ILE A 240 -29.75 5.97 0.16
CA ILE A 240 -30.64 4.93 -0.36
C ILE A 240 -32.04 5.50 -0.16
N LYS A 241 -32.70 5.91 -1.24
CA LYS A 241 -34.14 6.19 -1.21
C LYS A 241 -34.80 4.87 -0.82
N LYS A 242 -35.23 4.79 0.44
CA LYS A 242 -36.10 3.72 0.93
C LYS A 242 -37.46 3.85 0.27
#